data_AF-A0A068ZWH1-F1
#
_entry.id   AF-A0A068ZWH1-F1
#
_cell.length_a   1.000
_cell.length_b   1.000
_cell.length_c   1.000
_cell.angle_alpha   90.00
_cell.angle_beta   90.00
_cell.angle_gamma   90.00
#
_symmetry.space_group_name_H-M   'P 1'
#
loop_
_entity.id
_entity.type
_entity.pdbx_description
1 polymer ?
#
loop_
_entity_poly.entity_id
_entity_poly.type
_entity_poly.pdbx_seq_one_letter_code
_entity_poly.pdbx_strand_id
1 'polypeptide(L)'
;MAKYEYWITEEGLIKIEGWARDGLTDEQIALNIGINVKTLYDWKKKYSNICNALKKGKEVIDRQVENALLKRALGYEYDEITYEEGQETKRVTKQVMPDVTAQIFWLKNRKPVEWRDKQIVESTNEITINNPFKELSTEELKRLAKLDDDG
;
A
#
# COMPACT_ATOMS: atom_id res chain seq x y z
N MET A 1 -12.03 -28.42 12.01
CA MET A 1 -11.82 -26.96 12.12
C MET A 1 -10.60 -26.72 12.96
N ALA A 2 -9.58 -26.04 12.42
CA ALA A 2 -8.46 -25.61 13.24
C ALA A 2 -8.94 -24.63 14.31
N LYS A 3 -8.50 -24.84 15.54
CA LYS A 3 -8.82 -24.01 16.70
C LYS A 3 -7.86 -22.80 16.72
N TYR A 4 -8.41 -21.59 16.85
CA TYR A 4 -7.60 -20.36 16.83
C TYR A 4 -6.61 -20.31 18.01
N GLU A 5 -6.93 -21.02 19.08
CA GLU A 5 -6.17 -21.12 20.33
C GLU A 5 -4.73 -21.57 20.09
N TYR A 6 -4.48 -22.47 19.12
CA TYR A 6 -3.12 -22.87 18.75
C TYR A 6 -2.39 -21.75 17.99
N TRP A 7 -3.08 -21.05 17.10
CA TRP A 7 -2.46 -20.06 16.20
C TRP A 7 -2.16 -18.72 16.88
N ILE A 8 -2.61 -18.55 18.12
CA ILE A 8 -2.22 -17.43 18.99
C ILE A 8 -1.08 -17.78 19.95
N THR A 9 -0.64 -19.04 20.02
CA THR A 9 0.55 -19.43 20.81
C THR A 9 1.84 -19.02 20.10
N GLU A 10 2.94 -19.00 20.83
CA GLU A 10 4.26 -18.70 20.27
C GLU A 10 4.61 -19.61 19.08
N GLU A 11 4.40 -20.93 19.20
CA GLU A 11 4.66 -21.87 18.10
C GLU A 11 3.80 -21.60 16.86
N GLY A 12 2.51 -21.34 17.05
CA GLY A 12 1.58 -21.04 15.96
C GLY A 12 1.97 -19.74 15.25
N LEU A 13 2.34 -18.72 16.01
CA LEU A 13 2.81 -17.44 15.48
C LEU A 13 4.14 -17.58 14.73
N ILE A 14 5.08 -18.39 15.23
CA ILE A 14 6.35 -18.67 14.54
C ILE A 14 6.10 -19.30 13.17
N LYS A 15 5.16 -20.24 13.05
CA LYS A 15 4.79 -20.84 11.75
C LYS A 15 4.18 -19.82 10.79
N ILE A 16 3.26 -19.00 11.29
CA ILE A 16 2.62 -17.93 10.48
C ILE A 16 3.65 -16.90 10.01
N GLU A 17 4.54 -16.45 10.89
CA GLU A 17 5.63 -15.52 10.54
C GLU A 17 6.59 -16.16 9.52
N GLY A 18 6.91 -17.44 9.69
CA GLY A 18 7.73 -18.23 8.77
C GLY A 18 7.14 -18.25 7.35
N TRP A 19 5.89 -18.67 7.21
CA TRP A 19 5.22 -18.69 5.89
C TRP A 19 5.12 -17.30 5.25
N ALA A 20 4.87 -16.26 6.04
CA ALA A 20 4.85 -14.90 5.53
C ALA A 20 6.24 -14.45 5.04
N ARG A 21 7.31 -14.86 5.73
CA ARG A 21 8.70 -14.62 5.31
C ARG A 21 9.06 -15.35 4.02
N ASP A 22 8.52 -16.55 3.84
CA ASP A 22 8.69 -17.35 2.62
C ASP A 22 7.87 -16.80 1.43
N GLY A 23 7.11 -15.72 1.63
CA GLY A 23 6.35 -15.03 0.58
C GLY A 23 4.97 -15.63 0.29
N LEU A 24 4.44 -16.48 1.18
CA LEU A 24 3.10 -17.06 0.99
C LEU A 24 2.02 -15.98 1.13
N THR A 25 0.97 -16.10 0.31
CA THR A 25 -0.20 -15.24 0.39
C THR A 25 -1.09 -15.64 1.57
N ASP A 26 -1.97 -14.74 2.00
CA ASP A 26 -2.92 -15.02 3.08
C ASP A 26 -3.83 -16.23 2.74
N GLU A 27 -4.12 -16.45 1.45
CA GLU A 27 -4.87 -17.61 0.97
C GLU A 27 -4.11 -18.93 1.16
N GLN A 28 -2.82 -18.95 0.84
CA GLN A 28 -1.95 -20.13 1.03
C GLN A 28 -1.73 -20.41 2.51
N ILE A 29 -1.56 -19.36 3.32
CA ILE A 29 -1.44 -19.49 4.77
C ILE A 29 -2.73 -20.04 5.38
N ALA A 30 -3.90 -19.56 4.96
CA ALA A 30 -5.19 -20.09 5.40
C ALA A 30 -5.35 -21.58 5.04
N LEU A 31 -4.90 -21.97 3.83
CA LEU A 31 -4.89 -23.36 3.40
C LEU A 31 -3.98 -24.23 4.28
N ASN A 32 -2.76 -23.78 4.58
CA ASN A 32 -1.82 -24.48 5.47
C ASN A 32 -2.35 -24.65 6.90
N ILE A 33 -3.14 -23.68 7.37
CA ILE A 33 -3.82 -23.73 8.67
C ILE A 33 -5.02 -24.70 8.63
N GLY A 34 -5.61 -24.93 7.44
CA GLY A 34 -6.83 -25.71 7.27
C GLY A 34 -8.11 -24.92 7.59
N ILE A 35 -8.13 -23.63 7.26
CA ILE A 35 -9.29 -22.74 7.43
C ILE A 35 -9.65 -22.03 6.14
N ASN A 36 -10.85 -21.46 6.08
CA ASN A 36 -11.22 -20.54 5.01
C ASN A 36 -10.44 -19.21 5.18
N VAL A 37 -10.05 -18.60 4.06
CA VAL A 37 -9.38 -17.29 4.02
C VAL A 37 -10.16 -16.21 4.78
N LYS A 38 -11.49 -16.23 4.71
CA LYS A 38 -12.35 -15.31 5.46
C LYS A 38 -12.14 -15.43 6.97
N THR A 39 -11.98 -16.65 7.48
CA THR A 39 -11.68 -16.92 8.89
C THR A 39 -10.33 -16.34 9.29
N LEU A 40 -9.31 -16.45 8.42
CA LEU A 40 -8.01 -15.82 8.67
C LEU A 40 -8.13 -14.29 8.74
N TYR A 41 -8.91 -13.66 7.86
CA TYR A 41 -9.18 -12.22 7.93
C TYR A 41 -9.87 -11.81 9.24
N ASP A 42 -10.82 -12.59 9.72
CA ASP A 42 -11.49 -12.35 11.00
C ASP A 42 -10.51 -12.50 12.18
N TRP A 43 -9.62 -13.49 12.14
CA TRP A 43 -8.57 -13.68 13.15
C TRP A 43 -7.57 -12.52 13.16
N LYS A 44 -7.15 -12.02 12.00
CA LYS A 44 -6.27 -10.84 11.90
C LYS A 44 -6.87 -9.59 12.54
N LYS A 45 -8.20 -9.42 12.46
CA LYS A 45 -8.93 -8.31 13.10
C LYS A 45 -9.03 -8.50 14.61
N LYS A 46 -9.30 -9.73 15.06
CA LYS A 46 -9.58 -10.04 16.47
C LYS A 46 -8.32 -10.24 17.32
N TYR A 47 -7.25 -10.76 16.73
CA TYR A 47 -6.03 -11.15 17.43
C TYR A 47 -4.82 -10.43 16.81
N SER A 48 -4.35 -9.38 17.49
CA SER A 48 -3.28 -8.50 17.00
C SER A 48 -1.94 -9.23 16.82
N ASN A 49 -1.68 -10.27 17.61
CA ASN A 49 -0.49 -11.12 17.49
C ASN A 49 -0.36 -11.80 16.12
N ILE A 50 -1.45 -12.37 15.57
CA ILE A 50 -1.45 -12.99 14.23
C ILE A 50 -1.17 -11.93 13.16
N CYS A 51 -1.80 -10.77 13.28
CA CYS A 51 -1.56 -9.65 12.38
C CYS A 51 -0.09 -9.18 12.41
N ASN A 52 0.49 -9.08 13.61
CA ASN A 52 1.88 -8.68 13.81
C ASN A 52 2.87 -9.71 13.27
N ALA A 53 2.62 -11.01 13.50
CA ALA A 53 3.44 -12.10 12.96
C ALA A 53 3.48 -12.07 11.42
N LEU A 54 2.33 -11.88 10.77
CA LEU A 54 2.25 -11.74 9.32
C LEU A 54 3.02 -10.51 8.82
N LYS A 55 2.83 -9.34 9.46
CA LYS A 55 3.53 -8.10 9.07
C LYS A 55 5.04 -8.23 9.19
N LYS A 56 5.50 -8.79 10.31
CA LYS A 56 6.93 -8.98 10.58
C LYS A 56 7.57 -9.97 9.60
N GLY A 57 6.86 -11.04 9.25
CA GLY A 57 7.31 -11.97 8.21
C GLY A 57 7.44 -11.28 6.85
N LYS A 58 6.45 -10.45 6.49
CA LYS A 58 6.41 -9.74 5.20
C LYS A 58 7.49 -8.66 5.05
N GLU A 59 7.92 -8.02 6.14
CA GLU A 59 8.96 -6.97 6.08
C GLU A 59 10.26 -7.45 5.40
N VAL A 60 10.66 -8.71 5.63
CA VAL A 60 11.88 -9.27 5.04
C VAL A 60 11.74 -9.42 3.53
N ILE A 61 10.63 -10.00 3.07
CA ILE A 61 10.41 -10.21 1.63
C ILE A 61 10.17 -8.87 0.92
N ASP A 62 9.46 -7.93 1.55
CA ASP A 62 9.26 -6.57 1.04
C ASP A 62 10.62 -5.89 0.83
N ARG A 63 11.54 -5.99 1.80
CA ARG A 63 12.91 -5.46 1.67
C ARG A 63 13.69 -6.11 0.52
N GLN A 64 13.54 -7.42 0.30
CA GLN A 64 14.19 -8.11 -0.80
C GLN A 64 13.66 -7.62 -2.16
N VAL A 65 12.35 -7.42 -2.27
CA VAL A 65 11.71 -6.85 -3.46
C VAL A 65 12.20 -5.42 -3.69
N GLU A 66 12.28 -4.60 -2.64
CA GLU A 66 12.82 -3.23 -2.72
C GLU A 66 14.27 -3.23 -3.22
N ASN A 67 15.12 -4.12 -2.72
CA ASN A 67 16.51 -4.25 -3.17
C ASN A 67 16.60 -4.69 -4.63
N ALA A 68 15.75 -5.63 -5.06
CA ALA A 68 15.70 -6.06 -6.45
C ALA A 68 15.22 -4.92 -7.38
N LEU A 69 14.20 -4.17 -6.95
CA LEU A 69 13.71 -2.98 -7.66
C LEU A 69 14.81 -1.92 -7.78
N LEU A 70 15.53 -1.64 -6.69
CA LEU A 70 16.66 -0.70 -6.69
C LEU A 70 17.75 -1.15 -7.68
N LYS A 71 18.14 -2.44 -7.63
CA LYS A 71 19.12 -3.01 -8.55
C LYS A 71 18.68 -2.84 -10.01
N ARG A 72 17.39 -3.06 -10.31
CA ARG A 72 16.82 -2.85 -11.65
C ARG A 72 16.77 -1.37 -12.05
N ALA A 73 16.42 -0.48 -11.11
CA ALA A 73 16.38 0.97 -11.32
C ALA A 73 17.76 1.55 -11.62
N LEU A 74 18.82 1.04 -10.99
CA LEU A 74 20.20 1.47 -11.22
C LEU A 74 20.85 0.80 -12.43
N GLY A 75 20.32 -0.33 -12.88
CA GLY A 75 21.02 -1.23 -13.79
C GLY A 75 22.11 -2.03 -13.06
N TYR A 76 22.52 -3.14 -13.65
CA TYR A 76 23.53 -4.01 -13.05
C TYR A 76 24.18 -4.90 -14.10
N GLU A 77 25.36 -5.41 -13.77
CA GLU A 77 26.03 -6.43 -14.58
C GLU A 77 25.79 -7.81 -14.00
N TYR A 78 25.74 -8.81 -14.88
CA TYR A 78 25.71 -10.22 -14.49
C TYR A 78 26.44 -11.08 -15.50
N ASP A 79 27.06 -12.16 -15.02
CA ASP A 79 27.67 -13.15 -15.88
C ASP A 79 26.63 -14.18 -16.31
N GLU A 80 26.47 -14.34 -17.62
CA GLU A 80 25.77 -15.48 -18.21
C GLU A 80 26.79 -16.58 -18.44
N ILE A 81 26.67 -17.67 -17.69
CA ILE A 81 27.55 -18.84 -17.77
C ILE A 81 26.83 -19.96 -18.49
N THR A 82 27.44 -20.50 -19.55
CA THR A 82 26.96 -21.67 -20.28
C THR A 82 27.74 -22.90 -19.84
N TYR A 83 27.01 -23.98 -19.54
CA TYR A 83 27.57 -25.27 -19.19
C TYR A 83 27.19 -26.31 -20.25
N GLU A 84 28.18 -27.06 -20.74
CA GLU A 84 27.97 -28.23 -21.60
C GLU A 84 28.62 -29.44 -20.91
N GLU A 85 27.90 -30.56 -20.82
CA GLU A 85 28.35 -31.79 -20.11
C GLU A 85 28.83 -31.55 -18.66
N GLY A 86 28.30 -30.53 -18.00
CA GLY A 86 28.68 -30.15 -16.62
C GLY A 86 29.98 -29.35 -16.51
N GLN A 87 30.61 -28.98 -17.63
CA GLN A 87 31.77 -28.08 -17.66
C GLN A 87 31.37 -26.68 -18.14
N GLU A 88 31.91 -25.64 -17.50
CA GLU A 88 31.75 -24.25 -17.93
C GLU A 88 32.46 -24.05 -19.27
N THR A 89 31.72 -23.76 -20.34
CA THR A 89 32.28 -23.58 -21.68
C THR A 89 32.36 -22.11 -22.09
N LYS A 90 31.53 -21.25 -21.49
CA LYS A 90 31.46 -19.84 -21.87
C LYS A 90 30.96 -18.99 -20.71
N ARG A 91 31.59 -17.83 -20.53
CA ARG A 91 31.15 -16.76 -19.62
C ARG A 91 31.05 -15.45 -20.38
N VAL A 92 29.89 -14.82 -20.33
CA VAL A 92 29.65 -13.50 -20.95
C VAL A 92 29.10 -12.56 -19.90
N THR A 93 29.84 -11.50 -19.59
CA THR A 93 29.33 -10.41 -18.75
C THR A 93 28.36 -9.57 -19.57
N LYS A 94 27.10 -9.53 -19.12
CA LYS A 94 26.03 -8.72 -19.72
C LYS A 94 25.66 -7.59 -18.79
N GLN A 95 25.30 -6.46 -19.39
CA GLN A 95 24.79 -5.30 -18.67
C GLN A 95 23.27 -5.22 -18.83
N VAL A 96 22.57 -5.15 -17.70
CA VAL A 96 21.15 -4.79 -17.63
C VAL A 96 21.07 -3.29 -17.47
N MET A 97 20.52 -2.62 -18.48
CA MET A 97 20.35 -1.17 -18.46
C MET A 97 19.40 -0.73 -17.32
N PRO A 98 19.64 0.46 -16.72
CA PRO A 98 18.72 1.04 -15.76
C PRO A 98 17.28 1.11 -16.29
N ASP A 99 16.32 0.70 -15.47
CA ASP A 99 14.91 0.72 -15.84
C ASP A 99 14.23 2.03 -15.41
N VAL A 100 13.80 2.84 -16.38
CA VAL A 100 13.20 4.15 -16.15
C VAL A 100 11.89 4.05 -15.36
N THR A 101 11.09 3.00 -15.58
CA THR A 101 9.84 2.80 -14.85
C THR A 101 10.12 2.50 -13.38
N ALA A 102 11.10 1.64 -13.08
CA ALA A 102 11.54 1.37 -11.71
C ALA A 102 12.08 2.64 -11.03
N GLN A 103 12.82 3.49 -11.75
CA GLN A 103 13.28 4.79 -11.25
C GLN A 103 12.11 5.73 -10.93
N ILE A 104 11.11 5.83 -11.82
CA ILE A 104 9.91 6.65 -11.60
C ILE A 104 9.16 6.17 -10.36
N PHE A 105 8.92 4.87 -10.22
CA PHE A 105 8.27 4.30 -9.03
C PHE A 105 9.06 4.59 -7.75
N TRP A 106 10.38 4.41 -7.79
CA TRP A 106 11.25 4.72 -6.65
C TRP A 106 11.15 6.19 -6.23
N LEU A 107 11.19 7.11 -7.19
CA LEU A 107 11.10 8.55 -6.95
C LEU A 107 9.72 8.96 -6.45
N LYS A 108 8.64 8.40 -7.00
CA LYS A 108 7.27 8.61 -6.50
C LYS A 108 7.09 8.17 -5.04
N ASN A 109 7.79 7.09 -4.63
CA ASN A 109 7.73 6.57 -3.26
C ASN A 109 8.63 7.35 -2.29
N ARG A 110 9.85 7.73 -2.69
CA ARG A 110 10.84 8.39 -1.81
C ARG A 110 10.76 9.92 -1.81
N LYS A 111 10.28 10.52 -2.90
CA LYS A 111 10.13 11.97 -3.07
C LYS A 111 8.72 12.32 -3.59
N PRO A 112 7.65 11.93 -2.85
CA PRO A 112 6.28 12.08 -3.34
C PRO A 112 5.90 13.54 -3.60
N VAL A 113 6.46 14.51 -2.87
CA VAL A 113 6.16 15.94 -3.07
C VAL A 113 6.61 16.43 -4.45
N GLU A 114 7.75 15.95 -4.92
CA GLU A 114 8.35 16.36 -6.21
C GLU A 114 7.82 15.52 -7.38
N TRP A 115 7.56 14.22 -7.16
CA TRP A 115 7.35 13.24 -8.24
C TRP A 115 5.93 12.66 -8.34
N ARG A 116 5.07 12.83 -7.32
CA ARG A 116 3.68 12.40 -7.41
C ARG A 116 2.93 13.27 -8.41
N ASP A 117 2.03 12.66 -9.16
CA ASP A 117 1.21 13.37 -10.14
C ASP A 117 0.36 14.42 -9.41
N LYS A 118 0.45 15.69 -9.84
CA LYS A 118 -0.35 16.78 -9.28
C LYS A 118 -1.74 16.71 -9.91
N GLN A 119 -2.72 16.26 -9.13
CA GLN A 119 -4.13 16.39 -9.49
C GLN A 119 -4.55 17.85 -9.23
N ILE A 120 -4.63 18.67 -10.28
CA ILE A 120 -5.26 19.99 -10.19
C ILE A 120 -6.77 19.74 -10.32
N VAL A 121 -7.48 19.79 -9.19
CA VAL A 121 -8.94 19.77 -9.20
C VAL A 121 -9.41 21.21 -9.37
N GLU A 122 -9.72 21.61 -10.59
CA GLU A 122 -10.46 22.85 -10.83
C GLU A 122 -11.91 22.65 -10.36
N SER A 123 -12.23 23.08 -9.14
CA SER A 123 -13.61 23.16 -8.68
C SER A 123 -14.30 24.36 -9.33
N THR A 124 -14.97 24.15 -10.47
CA THR A 124 -15.87 25.12 -11.12
C THR A 124 -17.23 25.22 -10.42
N ASN A 125 -17.24 25.17 -9.08
CA ASN A 125 -18.47 25.44 -8.35
C ASN A 125 -18.62 26.96 -8.26
N GLU A 126 -19.37 27.55 -9.19
CA GLU A 126 -20.00 28.85 -8.95
C GLU A 126 -20.79 28.73 -7.65
N ILE A 127 -20.31 29.40 -6.60
CA ILE A 127 -21.03 29.50 -5.35
C ILE A 127 -22.24 30.39 -5.65
N THR A 128 -23.38 29.78 -5.97
CA THR A 128 -24.66 30.50 -5.98
C THR A 128 -24.98 30.86 -4.54
N ILE A 129 -24.49 32.03 -4.09
CA ILE A 129 -24.88 32.59 -2.80
C ILE A 129 -26.36 32.90 -2.93
N ASN A 130 -27.19 32.02 -2.40
CA ASN A 130 -28.63 32.19 -2.37
C ASN A 130 -28.94 33.29 -1.34
N ASN A 131 -28.85 34.55 -1.77
CA ASN A 131 -29.12 35.71 -0.93
C ASN A 131 -30.60 35.67 -0.52
N PRO A 132 -30.92 35.34 0.75
CA PRO A 132 -32.30 35.15 1.20
C PRO A 132 -33.10 36.47 1.20
N PHE A 133 -32.43 37.60 1.00
CA PHE A 133 -33.04 38.93 0.95
C PHE A 133 -33.21 39.47 -0.48
N LYS A 134 -32.94 38.66 -1.50
CA LYS A 134 -33.02 39.10 -2.92
C LYS A 134 -34.42 39.57 -3.32
N GLU A 135 -35.46 39.06 -2.66
CA GLU A 135 -36.87 39.38 -2.95
C GLU A 135 -37.47 40.44 -2.02
N LEU A 136 -36.71 40.95 -1.05
CA LEU A 136 -37.19 41.98 -0.14
C LEU A 136 -37.02 43.38 -0.73
N SER A 137 -38.05 44.21 -0.58
CA SER A 137 -37.97 45.63 -0.86
C SER A 137 -37.09 46.36 0.16
N THR A 138 -36.59 47.54 -0.24
CA THR A 138 -35.78 48.38 0.65
C THR A 138 -36.53 48.83 1.91
N GLU A 139 -37.85 48.91 1.86
CA GLU A 139 -38.68 49.23 3.02
C GLU A 139 -38.81 48.06 3.99
N GLU A 140 -38.95 46.83 3.48
CA GLU A 140 -39.01 45.63 4.30
C GLU A 140 -37.69 45.36 5.02
N LEU A 141 -36.55 45.61 4.36
CA LEU A 141 -35.23 45.54 4.98
C LEU A 141 -35.08 46.55 6.12
N LYS A 142 -35.57 47.78 5.94
CA LYS A 142 -35.56 48.82 6.97
C LYS A 142 -36.49 48.49 8.14
N ARG A 143 -37.59 47.78 7.91
CA ARG A 143 -38.48 47.30 8.98
C ARG A 143 -37.82 46.18 9.77
N LEU A 144 -37.19 45.22 9.09
CA LEU A 144 -36.45 44.12 9.74
C LEU A 144 -35.35 44.66 10.66
N ALA A 145 -34.54 45.61 10.16
CA ALA A 145 -33.44 46.21 10.94
C ALA A 145 -33.90 47.04 12.16
N LYS A 146 -35.18 47.44 12.20
CA LYS A 146 -35.77 48.17 13.33
C LYS A 146 -36.44 47.27 14.36
N LEU A 147 -36.79 46.03 13.98
CA LEU A 147 -37.37 45.05 14.90
C LEU A 147 -36.34 44.50 15.90
N ASP A 148 -35.05 44.58 15.56
CA ASP A 148 -33.95 44.12 16.42
C ASP A 148 -33.51 45.16 17.48
N ASP A 149 -34.03 46.39 17.45
CA ASP A 149 -33.64 47.50 18.35
C ASP A 149 -34.66 47.74 19.50
N ASP A 150 -35.75 46.98 19.53
CA ASP A 150 -36.80 47.01 20.58
C ASP A 150 -36.68 45.82 21.58
N GLY A 151 -35.46 45.33 21.81
CA GLY A 151 -35.12 44.22 22.73
C GLY A 151 -34.25 44.64 23.90
#